data_AF-A0A2H0VYR7-F1
#
_entry.id   AF-A0A2H0VYR7-F1
#
_cell.length_a   1.000
_cell.length_b   1.000
_cell.length_c   1.000
_cell.angle_alpha   90.00
_cell.angle_beta   90.00
_cell.angle_gamma   90.00
#
_symmetry.space_group_name_H-M   'P 1'
#
loop_
_entity.id
_entity.type
_entity.pdbx_description
1 polymer ?
#
loop_
_entity_poly.entity_id
_entity_poly.type
_entity_poly.pdbx_seq_one_letter_code
_entity_poly.pdbx_strand_id
1 'polypeptide(L)'
;MLRFIIASLIETNRNKMTQRLALFCHRARHQKRRIAGLFKAFDNAAIWRKSFSGLVSFYFYLALPISLVNAAVPIELIEALPDPEGIDQGSEYIILKNTDKSEVDLSGLYLDDKKGESSPYSLGGYTIPPLGELFLSSEETGISINNTGDEIRILDNLFEEIFSVEISSSVEGAKYILTKDGYAWNYQYEDFVALPRQNYADNIAITEIMPNPEEDESSNEWIEIANIGQETINLSGLMLDDSEDGSSPYELPNIEIKPGGYTVIYRSDSKIALNN
;
A
#
# COMPACT_ATOMS: atom_id res chain seq x y z
N MET A 1 15.63 -14.35 32.78
CA MET A 1 16.02 -13.85 31.45
C MET A 1 15.07 -12.75 30.96
N LEU A 2 13.75 -12.97 30.93
CA LEU A 2 12.74 -12.00 30.47
C LEU A 2 12.74 -10.64 31.23
N ARG A 3 12.95 -10.64 32.55
CA ARG A 3 13.02 -9.39 33.36
C ARG A 3 14.24 -8.52 33.07
N PHE A 4 15.36 -9.12 32.65
CA PHE A 4 16.58 -8.38 32.29
C PHE A 4 16.47 -7.75 30.91
N ILE A 5 15.78 -8.42 29.97
CA ILE A 5 15.52 -7.88 28.62
C ILE A 5 14.60 -6.65 28.70
N ILE A 6 13.55 -6.71 29.52
CA ILE A 6 12.61 -5.59 29.72
C ILE A 6 13.31 -4.38 30.36
N ALA A 7 14.15 -4.60 31.37
CA ALA A 7 14.90 -3.51 32.03
C ALA A 7 15.89 -2.83 31.06
N SER A 8 16.61 -3.63 30.26
CA SER A 8 17.54 -3.12 29.24
C SER A 8 16.85 -2.30 28.15
N LEU A 9 15.66 -2.75 27.70
CA LEU A 9 14.84 -2.02 26.73
C LEU A 9 14.36 -0.66 27.26
N ILE A 10 13.96 -0.62 28.54
CA ILE A 10 13.50 0.60 29.22
C ILE A 10 14.65 1.62 29.33
N GLU A 11 15.85 1.17 29.68
CA GLU A 11 17.01 2.04 29.87
C GLU A 11 17.56 2.58 28.53
N THR A 12 17.52 1.75 27.48
CA THR A 12 17.88 2.15 26.11
C THR A 12 16.91 3.21 25.57
N ASN A 13 15.61 3.04 25.82
CA ASN A 13 14.58 4.02 25.44
C ASN A 13 14.69 5.33 26.23
N ARG A 14 15.05 5.26 27.52
CA ARG A 14 15.26 6.46 28.36
C ARG A 14 16.43 7.32 27.86
N ASN A 15 17.52 6.68 27.44
CA ASN A 15 18.68 7.39 26.91
C ASN A 15 18.41 8.04 25.55
N LYS A 16 17.70 7.35 24.64
CA LYS A 16 17.25 7.92 23.35
C LYS A 16 16.31 9.10 23.55
N MET A 17 15.39 9.02 24.52
CA MET A 17 14.47 10.11 24.86
C MET A 17 15.19 11.35 25.42
N THR A 18 16.21 11.14 26.25
CA THR A 18 17.01 12.24 26.83
C THR A 18 17.80 13.00 25.75
N GLN A 19 18.36 12.28 24.77
CA GLN A 19 19.07 12.88 23.64
C GLN A 19 18.11 13.65 22.71
N ARG A 20 16.90 13.12 22.46
CA ARG A 20 15.86 13.78 21.65
C ARG A 20 15.33 15.06 22.31
N LEU A 21 15.14 15.06 23.63
CA LEU A 21 14.71 16.26 24.38
C LEU A 21 15.78 17.36 24.38
N ALA A 22 17.06 16.98 24.45
CA ALA A 22 18.17 17.93 24.39
C ALA A 22 18.29 18.59 23.02
N LEU A 23 18.09 17.83 21.94
CA LEU A 23 18.13 18.34 20.56
C LEU A 23 16.95 19.26 20.25
N PHE A 24 15.75 18.91 20.74
CA PHE A 24 14.57 19.77 20.66
C PHE A 24 14.77 21.10 21.41
N CYS A 25 15.27 21.05 22.66
CA CYS A 25 15.60 22.24 23.44
C CYS A 25 16.66 23.12 22.76
N HIS A 26 17.64 22.50 22.08
CA HIS A 26 18.68 23.21 21.35
C HIS A 26 18.13 23.91 20.10
N ARG A 27 17.28 23.24 19.31
CA ARG A 27 16.62 23.82 18.12
C ARG A 27 15.59 24.89 18.47
N ALA A 28 14.86 24.74 19.58
CA ALA A 28 13.93 25.75 20.09
C ALA A 28 14.64 27.05 20.53
N ARG A 29 15.89 26.98 21.02
CA ARG A 29 16.71 28.17 21.31
C ARG A 29 17.11 28.94 20.04
N HIS A 30 17.29 28.25 18.92
CA HIS A 30 17.58 28.90 17.64
C HIS A 30 16.35 29.58 17.02
N GLN A 31 15.16 28.98 17.16
CA GLN A 31 13.89 29.58 16.74
C GLN A 31 13.52 30.83 17.57
N LYS A 32 13.83 30.86 18.88
CA LYS A 32 13.63 32.03 19.76
C LYS A 32 14.35 33.30 19.29
N ARG A 33 15.46 33.19 18.54
CA ARG A 33 16.19 34.36 18.01
C ARG A 33 15.48 35.04 16.83
N ARG A 34 14.54 34.37 16.15
CA ARG A 34 13.79 34.95 15.01
C ARG A 34 12.48 35.62 15.41
N ILE A 35 12.02 35.48 16.66
CA ILE A 35 10.72 36.01 17.14
C ILE A 35 10.90 37.08 18.23
N ALA A 36 12.13 37.47 18.58
CA ALA A 36 12.44 38.46 19.61
C ALA A 36 11.86 39.89 19.33
N GLY A 37 11.33 40.15 18.13
CA GLY A 37 10.63 41.39 17.79
C GLY A 37 9.15 41.44 18.22
N LEU A 38 8.50 40.30 18.45
CA LEU A 38 7.06 40.24 18.76
C LEU A 38 6.71 40.24 20.25
N PHE A 39 7.69 40.03 21.13
CA PHE A 39 7.48 39.97 22.60
C PHE A 39 7.86 41.26 23.35
N LYS A 40 7.93 42.40 22.67
CA LYS A 40 8.11 43.71 23.35
C LYS A 40 6.81 44.36 23.83
N ALA A 41 5.65 43.74 23.59
CA ALA A 41 4.34 44.30 23.94
C ALA A 41 3.73 43.77 25.26
N PHE A 42 4.40 42.86 25.98
CA PHE A 42 3.82 42.21 27.18
C PHE A 42 4.50 42.56 28.51
N ASP A 43 5.49 43.47 28.52
CA ASP A 43 6.32 43.74 29.71
C ASP A 43 5.92 44.99 30.52
N ASN A 44 4.62 45.31 30.60
CA ASN A 44 4.15 46.35 31.53
C ASN A 44 2.83 45.96 32.20
N ALA A 45 2.91 45.19 33.30
CA ALA A 45 1.98 45.32 34.43
C ALA A 45 2.46 44.47 35.62
N ALA A 46 3.05 45.14 36.60
CA ALA A 46 3.35 44.61 37.92
C ALA A 46 2.07 44.39 38.75
N ILE A 47 1.23 43.40 38.43
CA ILE A 47 0.06 43.03 39.25
C ILE A 47 -0.24 41.52 39.17
N TRP A 48 0.62 40.64 39.71
CA TRP A 48 0.24 39.20 39.82
C TRP A 48 0.77 38.44 41.05
N ARG A 49 1.36 39.10 42.06
CA ARG A 49 2.00 38.40 43.19
C ARG A 49 1.11 38.04 44.40
N LYS A 50 -0.22 38.14 44.30
CA LYS A 50 -1.13 37.71 45.40
C LYS A 50 -2.41 37.06 44.86
N SER A 51 -2.29 35.88 44.26
CA SER A 51 -3.29 34.80 44.36
C SER A 51 -2.72 33.56 43.67
N PHE A 52 -1.87 32.81 44.36
CA PHE A 52 -1.28 31.58 43.83
C PHE A 52 -1.62 30.41 44.77
N SER A 53 -2.92 30.21 45.01
CA SER A 53 -3.42 29.05 45.76
C SER A 53 -4.70 28.44 45.15
N GLY A 54 -4.90 28.60 43.83
CA GLY A 54 -6.05 28.05 43.12
C GLY A 54 -5.81 27.64 41.66
N LEU A 55 -4.57 27.67 41.17
CA LEU A 55 -4.23 27.43 39.75
C LEU A 55 -3.16 26.36 39.55
N VAL A 56 -3.10 25.35 40.44
CA VAL A 56 -2.27 24.14 40.19
C VAL A 56 -3.13 22.97 39.70
N SER A 57 -4.46 23.09 39.73
CA SER A 57 -5.36 22.00 39.31
C SER A 57 -5.87 22.11 37.86
N PHE A 58 -5.47 23.14 37.10
CA PHE A 58 -5.91 23.30 35.70
C PHE A 58 -4.81 23.14 34.64
N TYR A 59 -3.53 23.09 35.04
CA TYR A 59 -2.42 22.80 34.12
C TYR A 59 -2.04 21.31 34.05
N PHE A 60 -2.78 20.43 34.73
CA PHE A 60 -2.55 18.98 34.66
C PHE A 60 -3.33 18.28 33.54
N TYR A 61 -4.08 19.02 32.72
CA TYR A 61 -4.85 18.47 31.59
C TYR A 61 -4.33 18.84 30.19
N LEU A 62 -3.19 19.52 30.07
CA LEU A 62 -2.61 19.91 28.77
C LEU A 62 -1.14 19.50 28.59
N ALA A 63 -0.72 18.50 29.36
CA ALA A 63 0.47 17.72 29.06
C ALA A 63 0.10 16.24 29.18
N LEU A 64 -0.92 15.81 28.43
CA LEU A 64 -0.75 14.50 27.83
C LEU A 64 0.58 14.63 27.08
N PRO A 65 1.63 13.89 27.45
CA PRO A 65 2.76 13.83 26.55
C PRO A 65 2.12 13.40 25.25
N ILE A 66 2.30 14.20 24.20
CA ILE A 66 2.28 13.65 22.85
C ILE A 66 3.53 12.77 22.81
N SER A 67 3.53 11.69 23.60
CA SER A 67 3.99 10.39 23.17
C SER A 67 3.05 10.10 22.01
N LEU A 68 3.34 10.74 20.87
CA LEU A 68 2.80 10.37 19.59
C LEU A 68 3.06 8.87 19.60
N VAL A 69 1.98 8.12 19.75
CA VAL A 69 2.00 6.69 19.54
C VAL A 69 2.69 6.60 18.18
N ASN A 70 3.83 5.92 18.14
CA ASN A 70 4.40 5.42 16.90
C ASN A 70 3.37 4.39 16.42
N ALA A 71 2.19 4.87 16.01
CA ALA A 71 1.18 4.06 15.40
C ALA A 71 1.89 3.60 14.15
N ALA A 72 2.21 2.32 14.11
CA ALA A 72 2.68 1.70 12.88
C ALA A 72 1.64 2.11 11.83
N VAL A 73 2.07 2.91 10.86
CA VAL A 73 1.21 3.22 9.73
C VAL A 73 0.90 1.86 9.11
N PRO A 74 -0.37 1.46 9.00
CA PRO A 74 -0.73 0.10 8.59
C PRO A 74 -0.63 -0.02 7.07
N ILE A 75 0.55 0.31 6.54
CA ILE A 75 0.89 0.15 5.14
C ILE A 75 2.16 -0.70 5.04
N GLU A 76 2.21 -1.55 4.04
CA GLU A 76 3.38 -2.35 3.71
C GLU A 76 3.70 -2.15 2.23
N LEU A 77 4.98 -2.05 1.87
CA LEU A 77 5.38 -2.22 0.48
C LEU A 77 5.23 -3.70 0.13
N ILE A 78 4.43 -4.03 -0.86
CA ILE A 78 4.20 -5.44 -1.24
C ILE A 78 4.87 -5.82 -2.55
N GLU A 79 5.14 -4.85 -3.41
CA GLU A 79 5.75 -5.06 -4.70
C GLU A 79 6.48 -3.80 -5.16
N ALA A 80 7.60 -3.98 -5.84
CA ALA A 80 8.26 -2.96 -6.64
C ALA A 80 8.71 -3.56 -7.97
N LEU A 81 8.70 -2.79 -9.05
CA LEU A 81 9.37 -3.11 -10.30
C LEU A 81 10.49 -2.10 -10.52
N PRO A 82 11.73 -2.42 -10.13
CA PRO A 82 12.79 -1.42 -10.12
C PRO A 82 13.48 -1.23 -11.47
N ASP A 83 13.44 -2.24 -12.33
CA ASP A 83 14.11 -2.25 -13.64
C ASP A 83 13.18 -2.94 -14.66
N PRO A 84 12.23 -2.23 -15.27
CA PRO A 84 11.28 -2.80 -16.23
C PRO A 84 11.98 -3.26 -17.53
N GLU A 85 11.48 -4.31 -18.17
CA GLU A 85 12.08 -4.82 -19.42
C GLU A 85 12.01 -3.80 -20.57
N GLY A 86 13.12 -3.61 -21.30
CA GLY A 86 13.21 -2.74 -22.47
C GLY A 86 13.99 -1.44 -22.24
N ILE A 87 13.91 -0.50 -23.19
CA ILE A 87 14.62 0.78 -23.08
C ILE A 87 13.85 1.67 -22.09
N ASP A 88 14.36 1.80 -20.86
CA ASP A 88 13.87 2.58 -19.71
C ASP A 88 12.99 3.79 -20.06
N GLN A 89 11.66 3.58 -20.06
CA GLN A 89 10.65 4.65 -20.26
C GLN A 89 9.93 5.05 -18.96
N GLY A 90 10.52 4.85 -17.78
CA GLY A 90 9.86 5.27 -16.54
C GLY A 90 8.63 4.42 -16.17
N SER A 91 8.69 3.13 -16.50
CA SER A 91 7.68 2.14 -16.09
C SER A 91 7.97 1.51 -14.73
N GLU A 92 8.91 2.07 -13.97
CA GLU A 92 9.18 1.65 -12.60
C GLU A 92 7.96 1.97 -11.73
N TYR A 93 7.69 1.12 -10.75
CA TYR A 93 6.60 1.37 -9.82
C TYR A 93 6.81 0.70 -8.48
N ILE A 94 6.01 1.13 -7.52
CA ILE A 94 5.83 0.45 -6.24
C ILE A 94 4.34 0.25 -5.95
N ILE A 95 4.02 -0.75 -5.14
CA ILE A 95 2.68 -1.01 -4.64
C ILE A 95 2.69 -1.04 -3.11
N LEU A 96 1.93 -0.13 -2.51
CA LEU A 96 1.69 -0.09 -1.07
C LEU A 96 0.35 -0.74 -0.75
N LYS A 97 0.31 -1.59 0.27
CA LYS A 97 -0.91 -2.25 0.74
C LYS A 97 -1.31 -1.74 2.11
N ASN A 98 -2.58 -1.40 2.27
CA ASN A 98 -3.17 -1.19 3.58
C ASN A 98 -3.37 -2.54 4.28
N THR A 99 -2.84 -2.70 5.49
CA THR A 99 -2.98 -3.93 6.29
C THR A 99 -4.14 -3.86 7.29
N ASP A 100 -4.78 -2.70 7.42
CA ASP A 100 -5.90 -2.49 8.32
C ASP A 100 -7.26 -2.72 7.64
N LYS A 101 -8.28 -2.91 8.47
CA LYS A 101 -9.69 -3.06 8.05
C LYS A 101 -10.42 -1.73 7.95
N SER A 102 -9.70 -0.62 8.11
CA SER A 102 -10.18 0.74 7.88
C SER A 102 -9.35 1.42 6.80
N GLU A 103 -9.94 2.41 6.13
CA GLU A 103 -9.24 3.26 5.17
C GLU A 103 -8.07 4.00 5.85
N VAL A 104 -6.98 4.19 5.10
CA VAL A 104 -5.78 4.88 5.55
C VAL A 104 -5.55 6.12 4.67
N ASP A 105 -5.49 7.28 5.30
CA ASP A 105 -5.05 8.54 4.67
C ASP A 105 -3.52 8.66 4.81
N LEU A 106 -2.84 8.90 3.69
CA LEU A 106 -1.38 9.02 3.63
C LEU A 106 -0.88 10.46 3.78
N SER A 107 -1.75 11.39 4.16
CA SER A 107 -1.40 12.79 4.40
C SER A 107 -0.28 12.95 5.43
N GLY A 108 0.78 13.65 5.01
CA GLY A 108 1.98 13.87 5.82
C GLY A 108 3.00 12.74 5.75
N LEU A 109 2.77 11.71 4.93
CA LEU A 109 3.77 10.72 4.57
C LEU A 109 4.49 11.11 3.28
N TYR A 110 5.71 10.61 3.15
CA TYR A 110 6.57 10.86 2.00
C TYR A 110 7.23 9.57 1.53
N LEU A 111 7.40 9.45 0.21
CA LEU A 111 8.14 8.39 -0.46
C LEU A 111 9.51 8.94 -0.91
N ASP A 112 10.57 8.17 -0.73
CA ASP A 112 11.93 8.57 -1.07
C ASP A 112 12.73 7.34 -1.54
N ASP A 113 13.62 7.49 -2.52
CA ASP A 113 14.34 6.40 -3.22
C ASP A 113 15.81 6.27 -2.83
N LYS A 114 16.40 7.34 -2.28
CA LYS A 114 17.70 7.27 -1.59
C LYS A 114 18.03 8.51 -0.75
N LYS A 115 18.63 8.30 0.41
CA LYS A 115 18.75 9.36 1.41
C LYS A 115 19.62 10.51 0.91
N GLY A 116 18.98 11.65 0.64
CA GLY A 116 19.66 12.87 0.26
C GLY A 116 20.12 12.92 -1.20
N GLU A 117 19.66 11.99 -2.04
CA GLU A 117 19.87 12.05 -3.49
C GLU A 117 18.76 12.84 -4.18
N SER A 118 17.50 12.55 -3.84
CA SER A 118 16.32 13.20 -4.37
C SER A 118 15.51 13.92 -3.27
N SER A 119 14.48 14.67 -3.68
CA SER A 119 13.51 15.25 -2.73
C SER A 119 12.37 14.26 -2.54
N PRO A 120 11.97 13.93 -1.28
CA PRO A 120 10.89 13.00 -1.04
C PRO A 120 9.57 13.44 -1.69
N TYR A 121 8.91 12.52 -2.38
CA TYR A 121 7.59 12.68 -2.97
C TYR A 121 6.52 12.69 -1.88
N SER A 122 5.56 13.62 -1.93
CA SER A 122 4.49 13.68 -0.93
C SER A 122 3.36 12.73 -1.29
N LEU A 123 2.98 11.86 -0.35
CA LEU A 123 1.80 11.00 -0.47
C LEU A 123 0.51 11.71 -0.02
N GLY A 124 0.56 13.03 0.15
CA GLY A 124 -0.60 13.83 0.50
C GLY A 124 -1.66 13.80 -0.58
N GLY A 125 -2.88 13.38 -0.23
CA GLY A 125 -4.00 13.26 -1.15
C GLY A 125 -4.34 11.84 -1.57
N TYR A 126 -3.52 10.85 -1.21
CA TYR A 126 -3.86 9.44 -1.39
C TYR A 126 -4.56 8.88 -0.16
N THR A 127 -5.55 8.02 -0.41
CA THR A 127 -6.18 7.16 0.57
C THR A 127 -6.14 5.73 0.07
N ILE A 128 -5.83 4.77 0.94
CA ILE A 128 -5.90 3.35 0.60
C ILE A 128 -7.11 2.74 1.32
N PRO A 129 -8.10 2.17 0.61
CA PRO A 129 -9.25 1.54 1.24
C PRO A 129 -8.82 0.35 2.12
N PRO A 130 -9.71 -0.17 3.00
CA PRO A 130 -9.42 -1.34 3.82
C PRO A 130 -8.85 -2.50 3.01
N LEU A 131 -7.69 -3.04 3.42
CA LEU A 131 -6.98 -4.12 2.73
C LEU A 131 -6.61 -3.86 1.26
N GLY A 132 -6.81 -2.63 0.78
CA GLY A 132 -6.57 -2.22 -0.59
C GLY A 132 -5.11 -1.90 -0.89
N GLU A 133 -4.87 -1.55 -2.13
CA GLU A 133 -3.52 -1.32 -2.67
C GLU A 133 -3.47 0.04 -3.37
N LEU A 134 -2.29 0.65 -3.33
CA LEU A 134 -1.96 1.89 -4.01
C LEU A 134 -0.76 1.66 -4.90
N PHE A 135 -0.96 1.84 -6.21
CA PHE A 135 0.07 1.82 -7.22
C PHE A 135 0.67 3.22 -7.38
N LEU A 136 1.99 3.32 -7.42
CA LEU A 136 2.73 4.58 -7.61
C LEU A 136 3.81 4.35 -8.67
N SER A 137 3.71 5.02 -9.81
CA SER A 137 4.71 4.92 -10.88
C SER A 137 5.84 5.95 -10.71
N SER A 138 6.98 5.70 -11.34
CA SER A 138 8.05 6.70 -11.43
C SER A 138 7.68 7.91 -12.28
N GLU A 139 6.78 7.77 -13.26
CA GLU A 139 6.23 8.92 -14.00
C GLU A 139 5.46 9.89 -13.07
N GLU A 140 4.71 9.36 -12.10
CA GLU A 140 3.94 10.15 -11.15
C GLU A 140 4.81 10.70 -10.01
N THR A 141 5.71 9.87 -9.49
CA THR A 141 6.45 10.15 -8.26
C THR A 141 7.84 10.72 -8.49
N GLY A 142 8.42 10.50 -9.67
CA GLY A 142 9.81 10.85 -9.99
C GLY A 142 10.86 9.97 -9.28
N ILE A 143 10.46 8.88 -8.63
CA ILE A 143 11.40 7.93 -8.01
C ILE A 143 12.20 7.20 -9.10
N SER A 144 13.47 6.89 -8.80
CA SER A 144 14.33 6.07 -9.65
C SER A 144 14.95 4.98 -8.80
N ILE A 145 14.51 3.73 -8.97
CA ILE A 145 14.89 2.59 -8.12
C ILE A 145 15.71 1.52 -8.86
N ASN A 146 16.29 1.86 -9.99
CA ASN A 146 16.96 0.94 -10.92
C ASN A 146 18.42 0.59 -10.60
N ASN A 147 19.02 1.04 -9.50
CA ASN A 147 20.44 0.78 -9.23
C ASN A 147 20.71 0.02 -7.92
N THR A 148 21.90 -0.58 -7.87
CA THR A 148 22.38 -1.32 -6.69
C THR A 148 22.57 -0.38 -5.51
N GLY A 149 21.84 -0.62 -4.43
CA GLY A 149 21.93 0.17 -3.19
C GLY A 149 20.94 1.34 -3.12
N ASP A 150 19.92 1.35 -3.96
CA ASP A 150 18.73 2.19 -3.76
C ASP A 150 17.84 1.64 -2.64
N GLU A 151 17.03 2.51 -2.04
CA GLU A 151 16.18 2.18 -0.91
C GLU A 151 14.81 2.84 -1.07
N ILE A 152 13.75 2.03 -1.11
CA ILE A 152 12.38 2.54 -1.05
C ILE A 152 12.07 2.87 0.40
N ARG A 153 11.88 4.15 0.72
CA ARG A 153 11.68 4.64 2.09
C ARG A 153 10.37 5.38 2.22
N ILE A 154 9.62 5.04 3.26
CA ILE A 154 8.47 5.82 3.71
C ILE A 154 8.89 6.65 4.92
N LEU A 155 8.67 7.95 4.82
CA LEU A 155 9.05 8.94 5.82
C LEU A 155 7.82 9.61 6.43
N ASP A 156 7.95 10.07 7.66
CA ASP A 156 6.96 10.91 8.32
C ASP A 156 7.07 12.39 7.88
N ASN A 157 6.24 13.24 8.48
CA ASN A 157 6.23 14.68 8.19
C ASN A 157 7.45 15.46 8.69
N LEU A 158 8.35 14.80 9.41
CA LEU A 158 9.65 15.32 9.82
C LEU A 158 10.78 14.79 8.91
N PHE A 159 10.44 14.01 7.89
CA PHE A 159 11.37 13.27 7.02
C PHE A 159 12.20 12.24 7.78
N GLU A 160 11.68 11.74 8.91
CA GLU A 160 12.25 10.60 9.62
C GLU A 160 11.66 9.31 9.07
N GLU A 161 12.49 8.27 8.95
CA GLU A 161 12.08 6.99 8.38
C GLU A 161 11.06 6.26 9.28
N ILE A 162 9.95 5.85 8.67
CA ILE A 162 8.98 4.92 9.25
C ILE A 162 9.40 3.50 8.95
N PHE A 163 9.68 3.21 7.67
CA PHE A 163 10.27 1.96 7.22
C PHE A 163 11.02 2.15 5.89
N SER A 164 11.86 1.19 5.58
CA SER A 164 12.71 1.14 4.39
C SER A 164 12.79 -0.28 3.82
N VAL A 165 12.99 -0.36 2.51
CA VAL A 165 13.25 -1.61 1.79
C VAL A 165 14.45 -1.36 0.90
N GLU A 166 15.55 -2.03 1.21
CA GLU A 166 16.80 -1.93 0.46
C GLU A 166 16.74 -2.81 -0.80
N ILE A 167 17.10 -2.22 -1.93
CA ILE A 167 17.22 -2.89 -3.23
C ILE A 167 18.70 -3.23 -3.43
N SER A 168 19.06 -4.47 -3.12
CA SER A 168 20.45 -4.93 -3.12
C SER A 168 21.07 -5.13 -4.51
N SER A 169 20.24 -5.17 -5.56
CA SER A 169 20.63 -5.25 -6.97
C SER A 169 19.38 -5.10 -7.83
N SER A 170 19.43 -4.51 -9.02
CA SER A 170 18.34 -4.59 -9.99
C SER A 170 18.52 -5.80 -10.91
N VAL A 171 17.38 -6.39 -11.31
CA VAL A 171 17.32 -7.42 -12.32
C VAL A 171 16.24 -6.99 -13.32
N GLU A 172 16.63 -6.79 -14.57
CA GLU A 172 15.72 -6.37 -15.64
C GLU A 172 14.48 -7.30 -15.73
N GLY A 173 13.31 -6.68 -15.78
CA GLY A 173 12.00 -7.32 -15.83
C GLY A 173 11.54 -7.99 -14.53
N ALA A 174 12.36 -8.04 -13.48
CA ALA A 174 12.02 -8.74 -12.25
C ALA A 174 11.33 -7.81 -11.24
N LYS A 175 10.31 -8.35 -10.57
CA LYS A 175 9.60 -7.67 -9.48
C LYS A 175 10.26 -8.01 -8.14
N TYR A 176 10.33 -7.05 -7.23
CA TYR A 176 10.75 -7.27 -5.86
C TYR A 176 9.49 -7.34 -4.97
N ILE A 177 9.14 -8.53 -4.51
CA ILE A 177 7.86 -8.81 -3.84
C ILE A 177 8.05 -9.16 -2.37
N LEU A 178 7.09 -8.76 -1.53
CA LEU A 178 7.04 -9.18 -0.13
C LEU A 178 6.47 -10.61 -0.03
N THR A 179 7.25 -11.54 0.52
CA THR A 179 6.82 -12.93 0.80
C THR A 179 6.75 -13.19 2.30
N LYS A 180 6.26 -14.37 2.70
CA LYS A 180 6.25 -14.82 4.10
C LYS A 180 7.66 -14.86 4.74
N ASP A 181 8.70 -15.02 3.93
CA ASP A 181 10.10 -15.16 4.36
C ASP A 181 10.89 -13.83 4.19
N GLY A 182 10.20 -12.73 3.86
CA GLY A 182 10.78 -11.43 3.52
C GLY A 182 10.70 -11.12 2.03
N TYR A 183 11.42 -10.09 1.57
CA TYR A 183 11.40 -9.72 0.16
C TYR A 183 12.21 -10.68 -0.72
N ALA A 184 11.69 -10.95 -1.91
CA ALA A 184 12.33 -11.82 -2.90
C ALA A 184 12.14 -11.27 -4.32
N TRP A 185 13.10 -11.56 -5.20
CA TRP A 185 12.98 -11.32 -6.63
C TRP A 185 12.07 -12.35 -7.27
N ASN A 186 11.05 -11.86 -7.97
CA ASN A 186 10.13 -12.64 -8.79
C ASN A 186 10.37 -12.29 -10.26
N TYR A 187 10.93 -13.23 -10.99
CA TYR A 187 11.20 -13.09 -12.42
C TYR A 187 9.88 -13.18 -13.19
N GLN A 188 9.74 -12.44 -14.29
CA GLN A 188 8.71 -12.68 -15.31
C GLN A 188 8.99 -14.02 -16.03
N TYR A 189 9.07 -15.13 -15.29
CA TYR A 189 9.03 -16.50 -15.78
C TYR A 189 8.23 -17.27 -14.73
N GLU A 190 7.11 -17.84 -15.16
CA GLU A 190 6.18 -18.57 -14.30
C GLU A 190 6.87 -19.68 -13.50
N ASP A 191 7.35 -19.37 -12.31
CA ASP A 191 7.65 -20.36 -11.28
C ASP A 191 6.73 -20.09 -10.09
N PHE A 192 5.63 -20.82 -10.11
CA PHE A 192 4.57 -20.86 -9.12
C PHE A 192 5.13 -21.01 -7.68
N VAL A 193 5.21 -19.89 -6.94
CA VAL A 193 4.96 -19.90 -5.50
C VAL A 193 3.68 -19.11 -5.25
N ALA A 194 2.57 -19.79 -5.49
CA ALA A 194 1.22 -19.31 -5.21
C ALA A 194 1.07 -18.94 -3.72
N LEU A 195 0.86 -17.66 -3.41
CA LEU A 195 -0.37 -17.33 -2.67
C LEU A 195 -1.50 -17.94 -3.50
N PRO A 196 -2.43 -18.73 -2.94
CA PRO A 196 -3.29 -19.60 -3.75
C PRO A 196 -3.90 -18.78 -4.88
N ARG A 197 -3.37 -18.94 -6.10
CA ARG A 197 -4.11 -18.68 -7.32
C ARG A 197 -5.32 -19.53 -7.06
N GLN A 198 -6.47 -18.91 -6.75
CA GLN A 198 -7.71 -19.64 -6.62
C GLN A 198 -7.77 -20.40 -7.93
N ASN A 199 -7.52 -21.71 -7.87
CA ASN A 199 -7.36 -22.47 -9.08
C ASN A 199 -8.76 -22.53 -9.64
N TYR A 200 -9.07 -21.55 -10.49
CA TYR A 200 -10.39 -21.42 -11.06
C TYR A 200 -10.66 -22.67 -11.90
N ALA A 201 -9.64 -23.36 -12.41
CA ALA A 201 -9.81 -24.66 -13.06
C ALA A 201 -10.38 -25.75 -12.11
N ASP A 202 -10.13 -25.66 -10.79
CA ASP A 202 -10.68 -26.62 -9.82
C ASP A 202 -12.05 -26.19 -9.27
N ASN A 203 -12.42 -24.92 -9.41
CA ASN A 203 -13.60 -24.34 -8.76
C ASN A 203 -14.61 -23.69 -9.71
N ILE A 204 -14.26 -23.50 -10.98
CA ILE A 204 -15.11 -22.99 -12.05
C ILE A 204 -15.11 -24.04 -13.17
N ALA A 205 -16.28 -24.32 -13.71
CA ALA A 205 -16.42 -25.17 -14.89
C ALA A 205 -17.40 -24.56 -15.88
N ILE A 206 -17.13 -24.74 -17.17
CA ILE A 206 -18.18 -24.70 -18.19
C ILE A 206 -18.99 -25.97 -18.00
N THR A 207 -20.25 -25.81 -17.61
CA THR A 207 -21.12 -26.94 -17.24
C THR A 207 -22.15 -27.25 -18.30
N GLU A 208 -22.60 -26.24 -19.04
CA GLU A 208 -23.52 -26.38 -20.16
C GLU A 208 -23.15 -25.43 -21.30
N ILE A 209 -23.46 -25.86 -22.53
CA ILE A 209 -23.35 -25.04 -23.74
C ILE A 209 -24.60 -25.24 -24.61
N MET A 210 -25.06 -24.16 -25.25
CA MET A 210 -26.11 -24.19 -26.27
C MET A 210 -25.56 -23.63 -27.57
N PRO A 211 -24.93 -24.46 -28.42
CA PRO A 211 -24.33 -24.00 -29.67
C PRO A 211 -25.35 -23.85 -30.82
N ASN A 212 -26.59 -24.36 -30.68
CA ASN A 212 -27.59 -24.30 -31.75
C ASN A 212 -29.03 -24.12 -31.20
N PRO A 213 -29.43 -22.89 -30.84
CA PRO A 213 -30.78 -22.58 -30.35
C PRO A 213 -31.83 -22.53 -31.48
N GLU A 214 -33.05 -23.02 -31.24
CA GLU A 214 -34.09 -23.20 -32.29
C GLU A 214 -34.61 -21.91 -32.97
N GLU A 215 -34.48 -20.73 -32.34
CA GLU A 215 -35.13 -19.50 -32.81
C GLU A 215 -34.17 -18.44 -33.40
N ASP A 216 -32.95 -18.31 -32.88
CA ASP A 216 -31.95 -17.32 -33.34
C ASP A 216 -30.52 -17.74 -33.01
N GLU A 217 -29.87 -18.39 -33.98
CA GLU A 217 -28.46 -18.81 -33.91
C GLU A 217 -27.50 -17.63 -33.70
N SER A 218 -27.88 -16.39 -34.05
CA SER A 218 -26.98 -15.23 -33.98
C SER A 218 -26.88 -14.58 -32.59
N SER A 219 -27.80 -14.90 -31.67
CA SER A 219 -27.89 -14.24 -30.37
C SER A 219 -28.14 -15.17 -29.18
N ASN A 220 -28.81 -16.31 -29.40
CA ASN A 220 -29.25 -17.19 -28.31
C ASN A 220 -28.28 -18.34 -28.00
N GLU A 221 -27.11 -18.38 -28.64
CA GLU A 221 -26.03 -19.25 -28.18
C GLU A 221 -25.60 -18.80 -26.79
N TRP A 222 -25.32 -19.76 -25.90
CA TRP A 222 -24.88 -19.43 -24.56
C TRP A 222 -23.96 -20.48 -23.96
N ILE A 223 -23.18 -20.02 -22.98
CA ILE A 223 -22.21 -20.80 -22.21
C ILE A 223 -22.56 -20.62 -20.73
N GLU A 224 -22.76 -21.71 -20.00
CA GLU A 224 -22.96 -21.68 -18.55
C GLU A 224 -21.63 -21.91 -17.82
N ILE A 225 -21.29 -20.96 -16.96
CA ILE A 225 -20.11 -20.99 -16.11
C ILE A 225 -20.57 -21.17 -14.66
N ALA A 226 -20.21 -22.29 -14.05
CA ALA A 226 -20.63 -22.64 -12.70
C ALA A 226 -19.46 -22.65 -11.72
N ASN A 227 -19.73 -22.25 -10.47
CA ASN A 227 -18.82 -22.42 -9.36
C ASN A 227 -19.02 -23.82 -8.74
N ILE A 228 -18.11 -24.74 -9.07
CA ILE A 228 -18.06 -26.11 -8.54
C ILE A 228 -17.27 -26.22 -7.22
N GLY A 229 -16.69 -25.10 -6.76
CA GLY A 229 -15.95 -24.99 -5.51
C GLY A 229 -16.82 -24.78 -4.27
N GLN A 230 -16.16 -24.59 -3.13
CA GLN A 230 -16.80 -24.37 -1.82
C GLN A 230 -16.76 -22.91 -1.34
N GLU A 231 -16.09 -22.03 -2.08
CA GLU A 231 -15.96 -20.60 -1.77
C GLU A 231 -16.63 -19.74 -2.83
N THR A 232 -17.02 -18.51 -2.50
CA THR A 232 -17.55 -17.58 -3.51
C THR A 232 -16.42 -17.12 -4.43
N ILE A 233 -16.72 -17.02 -5.73
CA ILE A 233 -15.74 -16.69 -6.77
C ILE A 233 -16.21 -15.43 -7.50
N ASN A 234 -15.28 -14.50 -7.73
CA ASN A 234 -15.49 -13.35 -8.59
C ASN A 234 -14.85 -13.64 -9.97
N LEU A 235 -15.60 -13.42 -11.04
CA LEU A 235 -15.12 -13.68 -12.41
C LEU A 235 -14.33 -12.52 -13.04
N SER A 236 -14.22 -11.37 -12.37
CA SER A 236 -13.55 -10.18 -12.90
C SER A 236 -12.12 -10.49 -13.34
N GLY A 237 -11.77 -10.08 -14.55
CA GLY A 237 -10.43 -10.27 -15.13
C GLY A 237 -10.17 -11.68 -15.69
N LEU A 238 -11.13 -12.61 -15.61
CA LEU A 238 -11.07 -13.87 -16.36
C LEU A 238 -11.48 -13.65 -17.81
N MET A 239 -10.82 -14.35 -18.73
CA MET A 239 -11.10 -14.29 -20.16
C MET A 239 -11.75 -15.61 -20.61
N LEU A 240 -12.89 -15.51 -21.27
CA LEU A 240 -13.57 -16.61 -21.94
C LEU A 240 -13.20 -16.59 -23.42
N ASP A 241 -12.81 -17.72 -23.98
CA ASP A 241 -12.34 -17.81 -25.36
C ASP A 241 -12.87 -19.07 -26.05
N ASP A 242 -13.07 -19.00 -27.37
CA ASP A 242 -13.53 -20.12 -28.20
C ASP A 242 -12.39 -20.93 -28.80
N SER A 243 -11.29 -20.28 -29.17
CA SER A 243 -10.05 -20.95 -29.59
C SER A 243 -8.89 -19.95 -29.71
N GLU A 244 -7.66 -20.44 -29.62
CA GLU A 244 -6.44 -19.61 -29.72
C GLU A 244 -6.33 -18.83 -31.05
N ASP A 245 -6.90 -19.36 -32.14
CA ASP A 245 -6.98 -18.73 -33.46
C ASP A 245 -8.39 -18.17 -33.79
N GLY A 246 -9.25 -18.07 -32.76
CA GLY A 246 -10.67 -17.77 -32.87
C GLY A 246 -11.02 -16.29 -32.78
N SER A 247 -12.09 -15.99 -32.06
CA SER A 247 -12.50 -14.61 -31.77
C SER A 247 -11.59 -13.97 -30.72
N SER A 248 -11.72 -12.66 -30.48
CA SER A 248 -11.00 -12.05 -29.35
C SER A 248 -11.60 -12.56 -28.04
N PRO A 249 -10.78 -12.94 -27.04
CA PRO A 249 -11.28 -13.37 -25.75
C PRO A 249 -12.22 -12.34 -25.12
N TYR A 250 -13.31 -12.82 -24.55
CA TYR A 250 -14.29 -12.02 -23.85
C TYR A 250 -13.93 -11.91 -22.36
N GLU A 251 -13.72 -10.69 -21.88
CA GLU A 251 -13.55 -10.44 -20.45
C GLU A 251 -14.86 -10.67 -19.71
N LEU A 252 -14.83 -11.60 -18.75
CA LEU A 252 -15.99 -11.90 -17.92
C LEU A 252 -16.33 -10.71 -17.02
N PRO A 253 -17.63 -10.40 -16.87
CA PRO A 253 -18.07 -9.29 -16.03
C PRO A 253 -17.75 -9.54 -14.56
N ASN A 254 -17.67 -8.46 -13.78
CA ASN A 254 -17.54 -8.50 -12.33
C ASN A 254 -18.82 -9.07 -11.69
N ILE A 255 -18.89 -10.40 -11.62
CA ILE A 255 -19.99 -11.17 -11.05
C ILE A 255 -19.43 -12.12 -10.00
N GLU A 256 -20.08 -12.14 -8.83
CA GLU A 256 -19.81 -13.11 -7.77
C GLU A 256 -20.73 -14.31 -7.90
N ILE A 257 -20.14 -15.51 -8.01
CA ILE A 257 -20.85 -16.78 -8.04
C ILE A 257 -20.62 -17.49 -6.72
N LYS A 258 -21.70 -17.70 -5.96
CA LYS A 258 -21.67 -18.48 -4.70
C LYS A 258 -21.38 -19.96 -4.97
N PRO A 259 -20.93 -20.74 -3.97
CA PRO A 259 -20.75 -22.19 -4.11
C PRO A 259 -22.00 -22.87 -4.69
N GLY A 260 -21.83 -23.65 -5.76
CA GLY A 260 -22.91 -24.31 -6.48
C GLY A 260 -23.81 -23.38 -7.32
N GLY A 261 -23.50 -22.09 -7.41
CA GLY A 261 -24.15 -21.14 -8.30
C GLY A 261 -23.56 -21.15 -9.71
N TYR A 262 -24.23 -20.47 -10.63
CA TYR A 262 -23.78 -20.33 -12.02
C TYR A 262 -24.17 -18.98 -12.61
N THR A 263 -23.53 -18.63 -13.73
CA THR A 263 -23.93 -17.53 -14.61
C THR A 263 -23.97 -18.02 -16.05
N VAL A 264 -24.79 -17.36 -16.87
CA VAL A 264 -24.91 -17.66 -18.30
C VAL A 264 -24.35 -16.48 -19.08
N ILE A 265 -23.49 -16.78 -20.06
CA ILE A 265 -22.90 -15.80 -20.97
C ILE A 265 -23.51 -16.05 -22.36
N TYR A 266 -24.29 -15.09 -22.85
CA TYR A 266 -24.90 -15.17 -24.18
C TYR A 266 -23.94 -14.65 -25.25
N ARG A 267 -24.06 -15.20 -26.47
CA ARG A 267 -23.37 -14.68 -27.66
C ARG A 267 -23.70 -13.22 -27.93
N SER A 268 -24.91 -12.77 -27.60
CA SER A 268 -25.27 -11.35 -27.70
C SER A 268 -24.33 -10.44 -26.91
N ASP A 269 -23.76 -10.95 -25.82
CA ASP A 269 -22.92 -10.20 -24.89
C ASP A 269 -21.43 -10.44 -25.21
N SER A 270 -21.02 -11.70 -25.32
CA SER A 270 -19.61 -12.06 -25.51
C SER A 270 -19.12 -11.95 -26.95
N LYS A 271 -20.03 -12.02 -27.92
CA LYS A 271 -19.73 -12.19 -29.35
C LYS A 271 -18.99 -13.48 -29.71
N ILE A 272 -18.77 -14.36 -28.74
CA ILE A 272 -18.26 -15.71 -28.97
C ILE A 272 -19.31 -16.50 -29.74
N ALA A 273 -18.91 -17.06 -30.87
CA ALA A 273 -19.71 -17.97 -31.66
C ALA A 273 -19.26 -19.41 -31.40
N LEU A 274 -20.18 -20.27 -30.98
CA LEU A 274 -19.92 -21.68 -30.80
C LEU A 274 -20.09 -22.38 -32.16
N ASN A 275 -19.00 -22.43 -32.93
CA ASN A 275 -18.99 -22.99 -34.29
C ASN A 275 -19.52 -24.44 -34.28
N ASN A 276 -20.62 -24.66 -35.01
CA ASN A 276 -21.32 -25.95 -35.16
C ASN A 276 -21.02 -26.64 -36.50
#